data_AF-A0A0W1RS14-F1
#
_entry.id   AF-A0A0W1RS14-F1
#
_cell.length_a   1.000
_cell.length_b   1.000
_cell.length_c   1.000
_cell.angle_alpha   90.00
_cell.angle_beta   90.00
_cell.angle_gamma   90.00
#
_symmetry.space_group_name_H-M   'P 1'
#
loop_
_entity.id
_entity.type
_entity.pdbx_description
1 polymer ?
#
loop_
_entity_poly.entity_id
_entity_poly.type
_entity_poly.pdbx_seq_one_letter_code
_entity_poly.pdbx_strand_id
1 'polypeptide(L)'
;MPRDSTRDTRPTIDAAGDRGVFRLLRDGDFDVAADETRRILRRTAEMLRGSNLNVRPLTPEDTPLGTYDIPEGHEERERYWVNAPFAYVVVTFDTNATAHHYHVVEPDLDEFEASLLERVRTDIRDPLLYNRDIDPTREDALTNELASLLEQYGLELGMDSFHTLLYYLRRDFHGYGPLDPLMHDPHIEDISCDGYNLPLFVYHDEYTDIVTNISFESEELDNYVIRLAQRSGQHISVGDPVLGTTLPNGARAELALGEEVTPRGSAFTVRMYAEEPFTPIDLVEYGTFSIEEMAYLWLCIEHNKSLIFAGGTASGKTTSMNAVSMFVPPRSKVLSIEDTRELALYHDNWLSSVTRERLHEGTDITMYDLLRSALRHRPEYII
;
A
#
# COMPACT_ATOMS: atom_id res chain seq x y z
N MET A 1 27.11 34.45 37.50
CA MET A 1 27.98 33.54 36.76
C MET A 1 27.16 32.92 35.64
N PRO A 2 27.56 33.11 34.36
CA PRO A 2 26.78 32.62 33.24
C PRO A 2 27.05 31.12 33.06
N ARG A 3 26.00 30.34 32.79
CA ARG A 3 26.14 28.94 32.37
C ARG A 3 26.03 28.87 30.86
N ASP A 4 27.12 28.30 30.35
CA ASP A 4 27.49 27.89 29.02
C ASP A 4 26.37 27.43 28.07
N SER A 5 26.57 27.83 26.83
CA SER A 5 25.89 27.38 25.62
C SER A 5 26.34 25.97 25.23
N THR A 6 25.44 24.99 25.24
CA THR A 6 25.65 23.72 24.53
C THR A 6 24.90 23.78 23.20
N ARG A 7 25.69 23.80 22.13
CA ARG A 7 25.27 23.69 20.74
C ARG A 7 24.50 22.39 20.54
N ASP A 8 23.29 22.50 20.02
CA ASP A 8 22.50 21.40 19.47
C ASP A 8 23.12 21.02 18.11
N THR A 9 23.98 20.01 18.10
CA THR A 9 24.54 19.43 16.87
C THR A 9 23.70 18.20 16.52
N ARG A 10 22.63 18.41 15.77
CA ARG A 10 21.96 17.32 15.03
C ARG A 10 22.86 16.93 13.85
N PRO A 11 23.02 15.64 13.54
CA PRO A 11 23.76 15.21 12.38
C PRO A 11 22.98 15.61 11.13
N THR A 12 23.60 16.44 10.29
CA THR A 12 23.23 16.63 8.90
C THR A 12 23.57 15.34 8.17
N ILE A 13 22.53 14.59 7.78
CA ILE A 13 22.67 13.51 6.81
C ILE A 13 23.01 14.18 5.48
N ASP A 14 24.16 13.81 4.90
CA ASP A 14 24.54 14.21 3.55
C ASP A 14 23.53 13.63 2.57
N ALA A 15 22.61 14.47 2.10
CA ALA A 15 21.66 14.19 1.03
C ALA A 15 22.36 14.18 -0.33
N ALA A 16 23.28 13.25 -0.52
CA ALA A 16 24.07 13.10 -1.73
C ALA A 16 24.09 11.64 -2.17
N GLY A 17 23.06 11.26 -2.94
CA GLY A 17 23.06 9.99 -3.67
C GLY A 17 21.71 9.30 -3.73
N ASP A 18 20.66 9.98 -4.21
CA ASP A 18 19.77 9.43 -5.25
C ASP A 18 18.81 10.55 -5.67
N ARG A 19 18.96 11.08 -6.88
CA ARG A 19 18.09 12.17 -7.34
C ARG A 19 16.88 11.53 -8.01
N GLY A 20 15.91 11.15 -7.17
CA GLY A 20 14.58 10.76 -7.59
C GLY A 20 14.02 11.78 -8.59
N VAL A 21 13.52 11.26 -9.71
CA VAL A 21 12.96 12.02 -10.83
C VAL A 21 11.55 12.50 -10.42
N PHE A 22 11.50 13.46 -9.50
CA PHE A 22 10.31 14.28 -9.24
C PHE A 22 10.68 15.74 -9.47
N ARG A 23 10.66 16.11 -10.75
CA ARG A 23 10.74 17.52 -11.16
C ARG A 23 9.45 17.87 -11.87
N LEU A 24 8.44 18.26 -11.10
CA LEU A 24 7.31 19.01 -11.63
C LEU A 24 7.84 20.34 -12.15
N LEU A 25 8.05 20.40 -13.48
CA LEU A 25 8.36 21.63 -14.18
C LEU A 25 7.13 22.55 -14.09
N ARG A 26 7.35 23.77 -13.62
CA ARG A 26 6.33 24.83 -13.52
C ARG A 26 5.66 25.06 -14.86
N ASP A 27 4.40 25.52 -14.84
CA ASP A 27 3.52 25.83 -16.00
C ASP A 27 4.13 26.69 -17.14
N GLY A 28 5.35 27.22 -17.00
CA GLY A 28 6.09 27.93 -18.06
C GLY A 28 7.25 27.16 -18.72
N ASP A 29 7.73 26.06 -18.12
CA ASP A 29 8.78 25.19 -18.68
C ASP A 29 8.21 24.07 -19.58
N PHE A 30 6.88 23.86 -19.51
CA PHE A 30 6.13 22.90 -20.34
C PHE A 30 6.24 23.20 -21.84
N ASP A 31 6.19 24.47 -22.27
CA ASP A 31 6.24 24.81 -23.71
C ASP A 31 7.63 24.55 -24.32
N VAL A 32 8.70 24.68 -23.53
CA VAL A 32 10.08 24.49 -24.01
C VAL A 32 10.45 23.01 -24.05
N ALA A 33 10.11 22.24 -23.00
CA ALA A 33 10.29 20.80 -22.97
C ALA A 33 9.38 20.08 -23.98
N ALA A 34 8.13 20.54 -24.16
CA ALA A 34 7.24 20.01 -25.20
C ALA A 34 7.77 20.29 -26.61
N ASP A 35 8.41 21.44 -26.87
CA ASP A 35 9.00 21.74 -28.16
C ASP A 35 10.29 20.97 -28.44
N GLU A 36 11.10 20.67 -27.42
CA GLU A 36 12.29 19.83 -27.53
C GLU A 36 11.92 18.35 -27.74
N THR A 37 10.94 17.85 -26.98
CA THR A 37 10.34 16.52 -27.15
C THR A 37 9.65 16.41 -28.51
N ARG A 38 8.94 17.44 -28.98
CA ARG A 38 8.41 17.50 -30.37
C ARG A 38 9.53 17.44 -31.40
N ARG A 39 10.70 18.01 -31.13
CA ARG A 39 11.85 18.01 -32.04
C ARG A 39 12.55 16.66 -32.12
N ILE A 40 12.64 15.95 -30.99
CA ILE A 40 13.13 14.58 -30.91
C ILE A 40 12.14 13.64 -31.58
N LEU A 41 10.85 13.74 -31.25
CA LEU A 41 9.77 12.98 -31.90
C LEU A 41 9.71 13.22 -33.42
N ARG A 42 9.90 14.46 -33.90
CA ARG A 42 9.92 14.75 -35.35
C ARG A 42 11.12 14.15 -36.08
N ARG A 43 12.29 14.10 -35.43
CA ARG A 43 13.50 13.52 -36.02
C ARG A 43 13.40 12.01 -36.17
N THR A 44 12.68 11.34 -35.26
CA THR A 44 12.47 9.89 -35.30
C THR A 44 11.27 9.51 -36.19
N ALA A 45 10.20 10.32 -36.19
CA ALA A 45 8.98 10.07 -36.96
C ALA A 45 9.14 10.20 -38.49
N GLU A 46 10.18 10.87 -38.99
CA GLU A 46 10.43 10.94 -40.45
C GLU A 46 10.99 9.64 -41.05
N MET A 47 11.36 8.64 -40.24
CA MET A 47 12.07 7.47 -40.77
C MET A 47 11.30 6.17 -40.92
N LEU A 48 10.19 5.86 -40.23
CA LEU A 48 9.57 4.54 -40.37
C LEU A 48 8.03 4.57 -40.28
N ARG A 49 7.39 4.14 -41.38
CA ARG A 49 5.98 3.72 -41.41
C ARG A 49 5.90 2.24 -41.02
N GLY A 50 5.10 1.96 -40.01
CA GLY A 50 4.69 0.61 -39.60
C GLY A 50 5.60 0.01 -38.53
N SER A 51 5.28 0.26 -37.26
CA SER A 51 5.92 -0.41 -36.12
C SER A 51 5.20 -1.72 -35.80
N ASN A 52 5.97 -2.79 -35.58
CA ASN A 52 5.48 -4.04 -34.97
C ASN A 52 6.09 -4.09 -33.55
N LEU A 53 5.31 -3.71 -32.54
CA LEU A 53 5.66 -3.95 -31.13
C LEU A 53 5.53 -5.45 -30.85
N ASN A 54 6.66 -6.17 -30.82
CA ASN A 54 6.68 -7.60 -30.51
C ASN A 54 6.87 -7.82 -28.99
N VAL A 55 5.85 -7.45 -28.22
CA VAL A 55 5.85 -7.55 -26.75
C VAL A 55 5.69 -9.02 -26.33
N ARG A 56 6.65 -9.53 -25.56
CA ARG A 56 6.60 -10.85 -24.90
C ARG A 56 6.59 -10.72 -23.37
N PRO A 57 6.15 -11.75 -22.63
CA PRO A 57 6.36 -11.81 -21.19
C PRO A 57 7.86 -11.71 -20.83
N LEU A 58 8.15 -11.06 -19.69
CA LEU A 58 9.49 -11.01 -19.11
C LEU A 58 9.95 -12.42 -18.71
N THR A 59 11.25 -12.67 -18.86
CA THR A 59 11.93 -13.87 -18.36
C THR A 59 12.90 -13.49 -17.25
N PRO A 60 13.36 -14.43 -16.41
CA PRO A 60 14.32 -14.12 -15.36
C PRO A 60 15.62 -13.45 -15.84
N GLU A 61 16.02 -13.67 -17.11
CA GLU A 61 17.19 -13.03 -17.73
C GLU A 61 16.97 -11.53 -18.03
N ASP A 62 15.73 -11.07 -18.11
CA ASP A 62 15.35 -9.69 -18.43
C ASP A 62 15.17 -8.83 -17.15
N THR A 63 15.56 -9.34 -15.98
CA THR A 63 15.18 -8.80 -14.66
C THR A 63 16.35 -8.86 -13.66
N PRO A 64 16.42 -8.01 -12.62
CA PRO A 64 15.46 -6.96 -12.27
C PRO A 64 15.54 -5.75 -13.20
N LEU A 65 14.41 -5.04 -13.35
CA LEU A 65 14.35 -3.78 -14.12
C LEU A 65 14.81 -2.56 -13.29
N GLY A 66 14.92 -2.71 -11.98
CA GLY A 66 15.47 -1.72 -11.07
C GLY A 66 16.76 -2.20 -10.45
N THR A 67 17.67 -1.27 -10.15
CA THR A 67 18.95 -1.58 -9.50
C THR A 67 19.07 -0.88 -8.15
N TYR A 68 19.81 -1.50 -7.23
CA TYR A 68 20.09 -0.90 -5.93
C TYR A 68 21.49 -1.26 -5.47
N ASP A 69 22.30 -0.22 -5.29
CA ASP A 69 23.64 -0.29 -4.74
C ASP A 69 23.62 0.00 -3.25
N ILE A 70 24.27 -0.86 -2.46
CA ILE A 70 24.34 -0.71 -1.01
C ILE A 70 25.20 0.54 -0.69
N PRO A 71 24.68 1.51 0.09
CA PRO A 71 25.43 2.70 0.46
C PRO A 71 26.69 2.38 1.26
N GLU A 72 27.70 3.26 1.19
CA GLU A 72 28.92 3.10 1.99
C GLU A 72 28.59 3.12 3.50
N GLY A 73 29.11 2.15 4.25
CA GLY A 73 28.80 1.99 5.68
C GLY A 73 27.52 1.23 5.99
N HIS A 74 26.79 0.76 4.97
CA HIS A 74 25.64 -0.12 5.13
C HIS A 74 26.00 -1.59 4.87
N GLU A 75 25.33 -2.49 5.59
CA GLU A 75 25.36 -3.93 5.36
C GLU A 75 23.99 -4.42 4.89
N GLU A 76 23.91 -5.15 3.78
CA GLU A 76 22.66 -5.82 3.36
C GLU A 76 22.32 -6.94 4.37
N ARG A 77 21.08 -6.93 4.85
CA ARG A 77 20.52 -7.97 5.70
C ARG A 77 19.68 -8.92 4.86
N GLU A 78 18.78 -8.37 4.06
CA GLU A 78 17.83 -9.14 3.27
C GLU A 78 17.54 -8.48 1.92
N ARG A 79 17.16 -9.33 0.97
CA ARG A 79 16.65 -8.95 -0.35
C ARG A 79 15.60 -9.94 -0.81
N TYR A 80 14.38 -9.47 -1.04
CA TYR A 80 13.27 -10.32 -1.45
C TYR A 80 12.27 -9.58 -2.37
N TRP A 81 11.53 -10.34 -3.15
CA TRP A 81 10.53 -9.82 -4.07
C TRP A 81 9.22 -9.49 -3.35
N VAL A 82 8.62 -8.34 -3.70
CA VAL A 82 7.27 -7.96 -3.25
C VAL A 82 6.29 -7.89 -4.44
N ASN A 83 6.77 -7.59 -5.64
CA ASN A 83 5.98 -7.64 -6.87
C ASN A 83 6.87 -8.10 -8.02
N ALA A 84 7.15 -9.41 -8.07
CA ALA A 84 8.06 -9.96 -9.06
C ALA A 84 7.51 -9.85 -10.49
N PRO A 85 8.34 -9.49 -11.49
CA PRO A 85 9.76 -9.16 -11.39
C PRO A 85 10.05 -7.64 -11.36
N PHE A 86 9.06 -6.83 -10.99
CA PHE A 86 9.14 -5.37 -11.10
C PHE A 86 9.71 -4.70 -9.86
N ALA A 87 9.26 -5.10 -8.66
CA ALA A 87 9.66 -4.46 -7.42
C ALA A 87 10.12 -5.47 -6.36
N TYR A 88 11.22 -5.12 -5.70
CA TYR A 88 11.81 -5.88 -4.61
C TYR A 88 12.25 -4.93 -3.49
N VAL A 89 12.53 -5.50 -2.34
CA VAL A 89 12.96 -4.79 -1.14
C VAL A 89 14.40 -5.16 -0.82
N VAL A 90 15.17 -4.19 -0.34
CA VAL A 90 16.48 -4.41 0.28
C VAL A 90 16.46 -3.83 1.69
N VAL A 91 16.62 -4.68 2.69
CA VAL A 91 16.81 -4.22 4.08
C VAL A 91 18.30 -4.10 4.34
N THR A 92 18.74 -2.91 4.76
CA THR A 92 20.15 -2.64 5.09
C THR A 92 20.29 -2.24 6.57
N PHE A 93 21.49 -2.37 7.10
CA PHE A 93 21.88 -1.90 8.43
C PHE A 93 22.98 -0.86 8.31
N ASP A 94 22.69 0.39 8.68
CA ASP A 94 23.68 1.46 8.77
C ASP A 94 24.54 1.24 10.02
N THR A 95 25.82 0.93 9.81
CA THR A 95 26.79 0.69 10.89
C THR A 95 27.14 1.95 11.67
N ASN A 96 26.92 3.15 11.11
CA ASN A 96 27.17 4.43 11.76
C ASN A 96 25.99 4.85 12.63
N ALA A 97 24.77 4.82 12.10
CA ALA A 97 23.56 5.16 12.84
C ALA A 97 23.05 4.03 13.74
N THR A 98 23.56 2.81 13.56
CA THR A 98 23.11 1.59 14.27
C THR A 98 21.61 1.35 14.06
N ALA A 99 21.13 1.56 12.83
CA ALA A 99 19.72 1.52 12.47
C ALA A 99 19.50 0.73 11.18
N HIS A 100 18.34 0.08 11.08
CA HIS A 100 17.91 -0.56 9.84
C HIS A 100 17.24 0.45 8.91
N HIS A 101 17.36 0.21 7.60
CA HIS A 101 16.70 0.97 6.55
C HIS A 101 16.03 0.04 5.55
N TYR A 102 14.80 0.35 5.19
CA TYR A 102 13.96 -0.40 4.27
C TYR A 102 13.96 0.29 2.90
N HIS A 103 14.54 -0.34 1.87
CA HIS A 103 14.63 0.26 0.55
C HIS A 103 13.71 -0.46 -0.42
N VAL A 104 12.69 0.26 -0.88
CA VAL A 104 11.85 -0.17 -2.01
C VAL A 104 12.60 0.11 -3.30
N VAL A 105 12.75 -0.91 -4.13
CA VAL A 105 13.37 -0.81 -5.45
C VAL A 105 12.33 -1.15 -6.50
N GLU A 106 12.06 -0.16 -7.36
CA GLU A 106 11.14 -0.24 -8.50
C GLU A 106 11.95 -0.14 -9.81
N PRO A 107 11.34 -0.40 -10.99
CA PRO A 107 12.03 -0.24 -12.27
C PRO A 107 12.60 1.16 -12.47
N ASP A 108 13.85 1.26 -12.91
CA ASP A 108 14.50 2.55 -13.15
C ASP A 108 13.84 3.28 -14.34
N LEU A 109 13.68 4.60 -14.22
CA LEU A 109 13.18 5.47 -15.29
C LEU A 109 14.28 6.42 -15.75
N ASP A 110 14.62 6.39 -17.04
CA ASP A 110 15.42 7.46 -17.63
C ASP A 110 14.59 8.75 -17.86
N GLU A 111 15.25 9.84 -18.24
CA GLU A 111 14.60 11.14 -18.47
C GLU A 111 13.52 11.09 -19.58
N PHE A 112 13.74 10.24 -20.58
CA PHE A 112 12.80 10.04 -21.68
C PHE A 112 11.59 9.21 -21.23
N GLU A 113 11.82 8.11 -20.51
CA GLU A 113 10.78 7.23 -19.98
C GLU A 113 9.91 7.96 -18.96
N ALA A 114 10.50 8.77 -18.06
CA ALA A 114 9.76 9.59 -17.11
C ALA A 114 8.85 10.60 -17.82
N SER A 115 9.39 11.29 -18.85
CA SER A 115 8.61 12.24 -19.66
C SER A 115 7.48 11.55 -20.45
N LEU A 116 7.76 10.36 -20.97
CA LEU A 116 6.79 9.55 -21.70
C LEU A 116 5.69 9.03 -20.78
N LEU A 117 6.04 8.57 -19.58
CA LEU A 117 5.11 8.10 -18.56
C LEU A 117 4.10 9.17 -18.18
N GLU A 118 4.54 10.41 -17.93
CA GLU A 118 3.63 11.53 -17.63
C GLU A 118 2.63 11.81 -18.76
N ARG A 119 3.11 11.75 -20.00
CA ARG A 119 2.25 11.92 -21.17
C ARG A 119 1.24 10.79 -21.29
N VAL A 120 1.69 9.54 -21.17
CA VAL A 120 0.81 8.37 -21.24
C VAL A 120 -0.20 8.39 -20.10
N ARG A 121 0.19 8.73 -18.87
CA ARG A 121 -0.72 8.89 -17.71
C ARG A 121 -1.86 9.88 -17.99
N THR A 122 -1.57 10.93 -18.74
CA THR A 122 -2.57 11.93 -19.13
C THR A 122 -3.50 11.38 -20.22
N ASP A 123 -2.92 10.83 -21.29
CA ASP A 123 -3.65 10.42 -22.49
C ASP A 123 -4.44 9.10 -22.27
N ILE A 124 -4.04 8.25 -21.33
CA ILE A 124 -4.70 6.96 -21.04
C ILE A 124 -6.00 7.12 -20.24
N ARG A 125 -6.21 8.25 -19.55
CA ARG A 125 -7.40 8.47 -18.69
C ARG A 125 -8.70 8.51 -19.49
N ASP A 126 -8.73 9.27 -20.57
CA ASP A 126 -9.96 9.47 -21.34
C ASP A 126 -10.44 8.17 -22.04
N PRO A 127 -9.57 7.38 -22.70
CA PRO A 127 -9.95 6.07 -23.23
C PRO A 127 -10.52 5.14 -22.15
N LEU A 128 -9.87 5.04 -20.98
CA LEU A 128 -10.31 4.13 -19.91
C LEU A 128 -11.64 4.54 -19.26
N LEU A 129 -11.93 5.84 -19.19
CA LEU A 129 -13.15 6.35 -18.53
C LEU A 129 -14.36 6.40 -19.46
N TYR A 130 -14.16 6.72 -20.75
CA TYR A 130 -15.25 7.03 -21.67
C TYR A 130 -15.49 5.95 -22.72
N ASN A 131 -14.55 5.02 -22.93
CA ASN A 131 -14.76 3.92 -23.86
C ASN A 131 -15.54 2.79 -23.18
N ARG A 132 -16.83 2.68 -23.54
CA ARG A 132 -17.74 1.67 -22.97
C ARG A 132 -17.36 0.23 -23.32
N ASP A 133 -16.50 0.03 -24.31
CA ASP A 133 -16.01 -1.29 -24.72
C ASP A 133 -14.76 -1.73 -23.94
N ILE A 134 -14.17 -0.82 -23.15
CA ILE A 134 -13.03 -1.12 -22.27
C ILE A 134 -13.56 -1.35 -20.86
N ASP A 135 -13.32 -2.55 -20.33
CA ASP A 135 -13.41 -2.76 -18.89
C ASP A 135 -12.06 -2.37 -18.26
N PRO A 136 -11.96 -1.22 -17.59
CA PRO A 136 -10.70 -0.74 -17.03
C PRO A 136 -10.20 -1.63 -15.89
N THR A 137 -11.03 -2.53 -15.36
CA THR A 137 -10.63 -3.50 -14.32
C THR A 137 -9.90 -4.71 -14.90
N ARG A 138 -9.92 -4.88 -16.22
CA ARG A 138 -9.25 -6.00 -16.88
C ARG A 138 -7.76 -5.72 -16.99
N GLU A 139 -6.94 -6.68 -16.59
CA GLU A 139 -5.47 -6.57 -16.60
C GLU A 139 -4.89 -6.25 -17.99
N ASP A 140 -5.49 -6.82 -19.04
CA ASP A 140 -5.08 -6.59 -20.43
C ASP A 140 -5.40 -5.18 -20.93
N ALA A 141 -6.34 -4.45 -20.30
CA ALA A 141 -6.82 -3.16 -20.82
C ALA A 141 -5.71 -2.11 -20.84
N LEU A 142 -4.98 -1.96 -19.72
CA LEU A 142 -3.84 -1.05 -19.63
C LEU A 142 -2.74 -1.42 -20.62
N THR A 143 -2.47 -2.72 -20.76
CA THR A 143 -1.43 -3.23 -21.67
C THR A 143 -1.74 -2.89 -23.12
N ASN A 144 -2.98 -3.12 -23.56
CA ASN A 144 -3.42 -2.85 -24.93
C ASN A 144 -3.49 -1.35 -25.21
N GLU A 145 -3.97 -0.55 -24.25
CA GLU A 145 -4.06 0.90 -24.43
C GLU A 145 -2.68 1.55 -24.46
N LEU A 146 -1.74 1.11 -23.61
CA LEU A 146 -0.34 1.53 -23.68
C LEU A 146 0.24 1.25 -25.07
N ALA A 147 0.07 0.03 -25.60
CA ALA A 147 0.56 -0.32 -26.92
C ALA A 147 -0.04 0.58 -28.02
N SER A 148 -1.35 0.84 -27.96
CA SER A 148 -2.06 1.74 -28.88
C SER A 148 -1.52 3.17 -28.83
N LEU A 149 -1.30 3.72 -27.63
CA LEU A 149 -0.78 5.08 -27.46
C LEU A 149 0.65 5.20 -27.99
N LEU A 150 1.51 4.20 -27.73
CA LEU A 150 2.88 4.17 -28.23
C LEU A 150 2.92 4.11 -29.77
N GLU A 151 2.04 3.30 -30.39
CA GLU A 151 1.87 3.28 -31.85
C GLU A 151 1.42 4.64 -32.41
N GLN A 152 0.47 5.31 -31.75
CA GLN A 152 0.00 6.64 -32.14
C GLN A 152 1.08 7.71 -32.04
N TYR A 153 1.97 7.60 -31.05
CA TYR A 153 3.12 8.49 -30.92
C TYR A 153 4.22 8.19 -31.94
N GLY A 154 4.16 7.05 -32.63
CA GLY A 154 5.19 6.60 -33.56
C GLY A 154 6.49 6.25 -32.86
N LEU A 155 6.41 5.75 -31.62
CA LEU A 155 7.56 5.37 -30.81
C LEU A 155 7.81 3.86 -30.89
N GLU A 156 9.07 3.48 -31.08
CA GLU A 156 9.52 2.11 -30.89
C GLU A 156 10.29 2.04 -29.57
N LEU A 157 9.74 1.33 -28.59
CA LEU A 157 10.36 1.10 -27.30
C LEU A 157 11.01 -0.27 -27.24
N GLY A 158 12.08 -0.38 -26.45
CA GLY A 158 12.60 -1.67 -26.00
C GLY A 158 11.58 -2.40 -25.12
N MET A 159 11.79 -3.70 -24.96
CA MET A 159 10.98 -4.54 -24.08
C MET A 159 10.97 -4.03 -22.64
N ASP A 160 12.14 -3.64 -22.14
CA ASP A 160 12.34 -3.19 -20.76
C ASP A 160 11.55 -1.89 -20.52
N SER A 161 11.73 -0.88 -21.37
CA SER A 161 10.98 0.38 -21.31
C SER A 161 9.47 0.19 -21.38
N PHE A 162 8.98 -0.73 -22.24
CA PHE A 162 7.55 -1.02 -22.30
C PHE A 162 7.02 -1.58 -20.97
N HIS A 163 7.74 -2.54 -20.39
CA HIS A 163 7.36 -3.17 -19.12
C HIS A 163 7.53 -2.23 -17.92
N THR A 164 8.54 -1.36 -17.93
CA THR A 164 8.71 -0.26 -16.96
C THR A 164 7.51 0.68 -16.98
N LEU A 165 7.10 1.18 -18.16
CA LEU A 165 5.91 2.03 -18.28
C LEU A 165 4.64 1.30 -17.83
N LEU A 166 4.49 0.03 -18.24
CA LEU A 166 3.34 -0.78 -17.86
C LEU A 166 3.26 -0.98 -16.33
N TYR A 167 4.40 -1.21 -15.68
CA TYR A 167 4.49 -1.31 -14.23
C TYR A 167 3.93 -0.05 -13.56
N TYR A 168 4.47 1.13 -13.89
CA TYR A 168 4.03 2.39 -13.27
C TYR A 168 2.56 2.68 -13.55
N LEU A 169 2.06 2.38 -14.76
CA LEU A 169 0.63 2.52 -15.06
C LEU A 169 -0.23 1.60 -14.21
N ARG A 170 0.13 0.31 -14.08
CA ARG A 170 -0.60 -0.63 -13.20
C ARG A 170 -0.56 -0.16 -11.75
N ARG A 171 0.62 0.22 -11.28
CA ARG A 171 0.88 0.71 -9.91
C ARG A 171 0.00 1.91 -9.55
N ASP A 172 -0.18 2.86 -10.46
CA ASP A 172 -0.92 4.09 -10.16
C ASP A 172 -2.43 4.03 -10.47
N PHE A 173 -2.84 3.23 -11.46
CA PHE A 173 -4.25 3.09 -11.85
C PHE A 173 -4.99 2.02 -11.07
N HIS A 174 -4.35 0.86 -10.84
CA HIS A 174 -4.94 -0.27 -10.13
C HIS A 174 -4.39 -0.41 -8.71
N GLY A 175 -3.08 -0.18 -8.56
CA GLY A 175 -2.34 -0.28 -7.31
C GLY A 175 -2.53 0.90 -6.37
N TYR A 176 -1.63 1.03 -5.39
CA TYR A 176 -1.61 2.11 -4.39
C TYR A 176 -0.51 3.16 -4.66
N GLY A 177 -0.11 3.35 -5.92
CA GLY A 177 0.93 4.32 -6.27
C GLY A 177 2.25 4.02 -5.54
N PRO A 178 2.92 5.03 -4.92
CA PRO A 178 4.18 4.80 -4.21
C PRO A 178 4.10 3.80 -3.04
N LEU A 179 2.92 3.56 -2.47
CA LEU A 179 2.74 2.56 -1.40
C LEU A 179 2.60 1.14 -1.96
N ASP A 180 2.41 0.97 -3.27
CA ASP A 180 2.08 -0.33 -3.84
C ASP A 180 3.08 -1.43 -3.47
N PRO A 181 4.41 -1.23 -3.52
CA PRO A 181 5.35 -2.25 -3.07
C PRO A 181 5.22 -2.60 -1.58
N LEU A 182 5.00 -1.59 -0.72
CA LEU A 182 4.80 -1.79 0.72
C LEU A 182 3.51 -2.56 1.01
N MET A 183 2.46 -2.29 0.23
CA MET A 183 1.14 -2.93 0.36
C MET A 183 1.14 -4.39 -0.12
N HIS A 184 2.15 -4.82 -0.88
CA HIS A 184 2.33 -6.21 -1.31
C HIS A 184 3.31 -6.98 -0.42
N ASP A 185 4.00 -6.32 0.52
CA ASP A 185 4.95 -6.99 1.40
C ASP A 185 4.23 -7.67 2.58
N PRO A 186 4.27 -9.01 2.70
CA PRO A 186 3.62 -9.73 3.78
C PRO A 186 4.24 -9.48 5.17
N HIS A 187 5.46 -8.92 5.24
CA HIS A 187 6.15 -8.63 6.51
C HIS A 187 5.78 -7.26 7.10
N ILE A 188 5.03 -6.43 6.36
CA ILE A 188 4.62 -5.10 6.81
C ILE A 188 3.23 -5.14 7.44
N GLU A 189 3.14 -4.70 8.70
CA GLU A 189 1.86 -4.60 9.41
C GLU A 189 1.26 -3.19 9.34
N ASP A 190 2.09 -2.15 9.46
CA ASP A 190 1.67 -0.75 9.47
C ASP A 190 2.58 0.10 8.56
N ILE A 191 2.00 1.11 7.91
CA ILE A 191 2.68 2.12 7.09
C ILE A 191 2.28 3.50 7.61
N SER A 192 3.24 4.36 7.94
CA SER A 192 3.02 5.68 8.50
C SER A 192 3.70 6.78 7.68
N CYS A 193 2.93 7.82 7.35
CA CYS A 193 3.41 9.06 6.74
C CYS A 193 3.03 10.24 7.63
N ASP A 194 4.04 10.87 8.22
CA ASP A 194 3.87 11.89 9.27
C ASP A 194 3.80 13.34 8.77
N GLY A 195 3.92 13.57 7.45
CA GLY A 195 3.94 14.91 6.88
C GLY A 195 4.79 15.08 5.63
N TYR A 196 4.88 16.33 5.17
CA TYR A 196 5.57 16.70 3.95
C TYR A 196 7.09 16.54 4.06
N ASN A 197 7.72 16.00 3.02
CA ASN A 197 9.17 15.83 2.89
C ASN A 197 9.79 15.00 4.01
N LEU A 198 9.01 14.07 4.56
CA LEU A 198 9.45 13.10 5.54
C LEU A 198 9.42 11.71 4.91
N PRO A 199 10.41 10.87 5.22
CA PRO A 199 10.34 9.48 4.82
C PRO A 199 9.18 8.78 5.54
N LEU A 200 8.57 7.83 4.86
CA LEU A 200 7.60 6.92 5.46
C LEU A 200 8.32 6.00 6.45
N PHE A 201 7.61 5.63 7.50
CA PHE A 201 7.98 4.54 8.40
C PHE A 201 7.07 3.35 8.15
N VAL A 202 7.60 2.15 8.30
CA VAL A 202 6.81 0.91 8.30
C VAL A 202 7.10 0.11 9.55
N TYR A 203 6.10 -0.61 10.05
CA TYR A 203 6.29 -1.63 11.07
C TYR A 203 6.50 -2.97 10.39
N HIS A 204 7.74 -3.45 10.41
CA HIS A 204 8.12 -4.76 9.90
C HIS A 204 8.11 -5.78 11.03
N ASP A 205 7.62 -7.00 10.78
CA ASP A 205 7.52 -8.07 11.78
C ASP A 205 8.85 -8.43 12.49
N GLU A 206 9.99 -8.38 11.78
CA GLU A 206 11.34 -8.61 12.32
C GLU A 206 12.04 -7.31 12.76
N TYR A 207 11.97 -6.25 11.95
CA TYR A 207 12.76 -5.03 12.17
C TYR A 207 12.03 -3.93 12.94
N THR A 208 10.74 -4.13 13.25
CA THR A 208 9.86 -3.15 13.91
C THR A 208 9.79 -1.83 13.13
N ASP A 209 9.79 -0.67 13.81
CA ASP A 209 9.71 0.64 13.17
C ASP A 209 10.99 0.93 12.37
N ILE A 210 10.89 0.86 11.04
CA ILE A 210 11.99 1.05 10.11
C ILE A 210 11.66 2.14 9.08
N VAL A 211 12.64 3.00 8.80
CA VAL A 211 12.50 4.10 7.85
C VAL A 211 12.64 3.63 6.41
N THR A 212 11.82 4.17 5.51
CA THR A 212 11.85 3.85 4.08
C THR A 212 12.53 4.94 3.24
N ASN A 213 12.83 4.63 1.98
CA ASN A 213 13.28 5.58 0.96
C ASN A 213 12.14 6.36 0.26
N ILE A 214 10.88 6.15 0.68
CA ILE A 214 9.71 6.80 0.08
C ILE A 214 9.35 8.05 0.88
N SER A 215 9.10 9.16 0.20
CA SER A 215 8.62 10.41 0.79
C SER A 215 7.73 11.16 -0.19
N PHE A 216 6.86 12.02 0.33
CA PHE A 216 5.98 12.84 -0.50
C PHE A 216 6.29 14.33 -0.34
N GLU A 217 6.30 15.05 -1.46
CA GLU A 217 6.26 16.52 -1.45
C GLU A 217 4.87 17.02 -1.02
N SER A 218 4.76 18.30 -0.66
CA SER A 218 3.55 18.86 -0.05
C SER A 218 2.28 18.68 -0.89
N GLU A 219 2.31 19.12 -2.15
CA GLU A 219 1.16 19.00 -3.05
C GLU A 219 0.89 17.53 -3.44
N GLU A 220 1.94 16.72 -3.51
CA GLU A 220 1.82 15.29 -3.81
C GLU A 220 1.09 14.55 -2.70
N LEU A 221 1.46 14.80 -1.44
CA LEU A 221 0.85 14.16 -0.27
C LEU A 221 -0.62 14.54 -0.12
N ASP A 222 -0.96 15.83 -0.30
CA ASP A 222 -2.35 16.30 -0.24
C ASP A 222 -3.21 15.58 -1.29
N ASN A 223 -2.74 15.53 -2.54
CA ASN A 223 -3.42 14.83 -3.63
C ASN A 223 -3.51 13.32 -3.37
N TYR A 224 -2.49 12.74 -2.75
CA TYR A 224 -2.44 11.32 -2.42
C TYR A 224 -3.47 10.95 -1.34
N VAL A 225 -3.55 11.73 -0.25
CA VAL A 225 -4.56 11.56 0.80
C VAL A 225 -5.99 11.70 0.25
N ILE A 226 -6.24 12.70 -0.61
CA ILE A 226 -7.53 12.86 -1.28
C ILE A 226 -7.87 11.62 -2.13
N ARG A 227 -6.88 11.08 -2.85
CA ARG A 227 -7.05 9.89 -3.69
C ARG A 227 -7.37 8.65 -2.86
N LEU A 228 -6.69 8.44 -1.73
CA LEU A 228 -6.98 7.31 -0.83
C LEU A 228 -8.41 7.37 -0.26
N ALA A 229 -8.85 8.56 0.14
CA ALA A 229 -10.23 8.77 0.60
C ALA A 229 -11.25 8.42 -0.50
N GLN A 230 -11.04 8.92 -1.72
CA GLN A 230 -11.92 8.67 -2.86
C GLN A 230 -11.98 7.18 -3.25
N ARG A 231 -10.85 6.48 -3.22
CA ARG A 231 -10.81 5.02 -3.49
C ARG A 231 -11.60 4.22 -2.46
N SER A 232 -11.72 4.73 -1.25
CA SER A 232 -12.53 4.14 -0.17
C SER A 232 -14.01 4.56 -0.23
N GLY A 233 -14.41 5.29 -1.27
CA GLY A 233 -15.77 5.81 -1.44
C GLY A 233 -16.13 6.93 -0.47
N GLN A 234 -15.13 7.55 0.17
CA GLN A 234 -15.29 8.64 1.13
C GLN A 234 -14.73 9.95 0.57
N HIS A 235 -15.01 11.05 1.26
CA HIS A 235 -14.51 12.38 0.91
C HIS A 235 -13.81 12.99 2.13
N ILE A 236 -12.69 13.65 1.88
CA ILE A 236 -11.93 14.42 2.86
C ILE A 236 -11.78 15.84 2.33
N SER A 237 -11.80 16.85 3.20
CA SER A 237 -11.72 18.26 2.80
C SER A 237 -11.11 19.11 3.90
N VAL A 238 -10.71 20.35 3.60
CA VAL A 238 -10.20 21.27 4.63
C VAL A 238 -11.24 21.52 5.74
N GLY A 239 -12.54 21.48 5.41
CA GLY A 239 -13.62 21.63 6.40
C GLY A 239 -13.88 20.37 7.24
N ASP A 240 -13.42 19.22 6.78
CA ASP A 240 -13.54 17.91 7.44
C ASP A 240 -12.23 17.13 7.19
N PRO A 241 -11.14 17.49 7.90
CA PRO A 241 -9.79 17.13 7.50
C PRO A 241 -9.31 15.81 8.08
N VAL A 242 -10.14 15.05 8.80
CA VAL A 242 -9.78 13.75 9.39
C VAL A 242 -10.77 12.70 8.93
N LEU A 243 -10.27 11.53 8.52
CA LEU A 243 -11.08 10.44 8.00
C LEU A 243 -10.47 9.08 8.33
N GLY A 244 -11.16 8.29 9.14
CA GLY A 244 -10.94 6.86 9.26
C GLY A 244 -11.70 6.09 8.17
N THR A 245 -11.05 5.14 7.51
CA THR A 245 -11.66 4.38 6.40
C THR A 245 -11.05 2.99 6.20
N THR A 246 -11.65 2.20 5.32
CA THR A 246 -11.14 0.89 4.89
C THR A 246 -10.86 0.93 3.39
N LEU A 247 -9.61 0.65 3.03
CA LEU A 247 -9.13 0.59 1.66
C LEU A 247 -9.74 -0.61 0.92
N PRO A 248 -9.74 -0.62 -0.43
CA PRO A 248 -10.30 -1.73 -1.22
C PRO A 248 -9.70 -3.11 -0.92
N ASN A 249 -8.44 -3.18 -0.48
CA ASN A 249 -7.78 -4.43 -0.08
C ASN A 249 -8.12 -4.86 1.37
N GLY A 250 -8.97 -4.13 2.08
CA GLY A 250 -9.34 -4.41 3.47
C GLY A 250 -8.43 -3.78 4.52
N ALA A 251 -7.30 -3.18 4.12
CA ALA A 251 -6.44 -2.44 5.03
C ALA A 251 -7.18 -1.21 5.59
N ARG A 252 -6.87 -0.85 6.83
CA ARG A 252 -7.47 0.32 7.50
C ARG A 252 -6.60 1.52 7.24
N ALA A 253 -7.20 2.68 7.05
CA ALA A 253 -6.48 3.92 6.86
C ALA A 253 -7.04 5.02 7.75
N GLU A 254 -6.18 5.68 8.50
CA GLU A 254 -6.45 6.97 9.13
C GLU A 254 -5.80 8.05 8.29
N LEU A 255 -6.59 9.02 7.84
CA LEU A 255 -6.19 10.06 6.91
C LEU A 255 -6.36 11.44 7.55
N ALA A 256 -5.38 12.32 7.34
CA ALA A 256 -5.43 13.72 7.73
C ALA A 256 -5.02 14.63 6.57
N LEU A 257 -5.81 15.66 6.28
CA LEU A 257 -5.61 16.59 5.17
C LEU A 257 -5.17 17.99 5.64
N GLY A 258 -4.09 18.48 5.06
CA GLY A 258 -3.56 19.82 5.25
C GLY A 258 -2.91 20.02 6.62
N GLU A 259 -2.73 21.28 7.01
CA GLU A 259 -2.06 21.66 8.27
C GLU A 259 -3.04 21.98 9.41
N GLU A 260 -4.35 21.92 9.17
CA GLU A 260 -5.39 22.32 10.12
C GLU A 260 -5.37 21.48 11.41
N VAL A 261 -5.08 20.18 11.27
CA VAL A 261 -5.05 19.19 12.36
C VAL A 261 -3.70 18.52 12.53
N THR A 262 -2.83 18.63 11.53
CA THR A 262 -1.50 18.00 11.48
C THR A 262 -0.44 19.05 11.10
N PRO A 263 0.28 19.64 12.08
CA PRO A 263 1.17 20.79 11.83
C PRO A 263 2.34 20.57 10.86
N ARG A 264 2.57 19.32 10.43
CA ARG A 264 3.63 18.93 9.48
C ARG A 264 3.09 18.68 8.08
N GLY A 265 1.82 18.98 7.84
CA GLY A 265 1.11 18.70 6.61
C GLY A 265 0.12 17.55 6.71
N SER A 266 -0.45 17.19 5.57
CA SER A 266 -1.25 15.96 5.44
C SER A 266 -0.47 14.75 5.97
N ALA A 267 -1.20 13.76 6.49
CA ALA A 267 -0.61 12.56 7.07
C ALA A 267 -1.54 11.37 6.83
N PHE A 268 -0.99 10.16 6.89
CA PHE A 268 -1.80 8.96 6.92
C PHE A 268 -1.11 7.83 7.69
N THR A 269 -1.93 6.93 8.22
CA THR A 269 -1.47 5.64 8.75
C THR A 269 -2.31 4.56 8.10
N VAL A 270 -1.67 3.58 7.45
CA VAL A 270 -2.33 2.40 6.89
C VAL A 270 -1.95 1.19 7.73
N ARG A 271 -2.94 0.47 8.23
CA ARG A 271 -2.78 -0.81 8.92
C ARG A 271 -3.23 -1.94 8.02
N MET A 272 -2.32 -2.83 7.70
CA MET A 272 -2.54 -3.94 6.79
C MET A 272 -3.56 -4.91 7.34
N TYR A 273 -4.34 -5.50 6.43
CA TYR A 273 -5.20 -6.62 6.75
C TYR A 273 -4.39 -7.90 6.58
N ALA A 274 -4.24 -8.68 7.64
CA ALA A 274 -3.59 -9.98 7.53
C ALA A 274 -4.48 -10.91 6.67
N GLU A 275 -4.04 -11.20 5.45
CA GLU A 275 -4.79 -12.07 4.52
C GLU A 275 -4.91 -13.50 5.06
N GLU A 276 -3.86 -14.01 5.70
CA GLU A 276 -3.85 -15.34 6.31
C GLU A 276 -3.89 -15.23 7.85
N PRO A 277 -4.99 -15.65 8.49
CA PRO A 277 -5.07 -15.66 9.93
C PRO A 277 -4.20 -16.79 10.50
N PHE A 278 -3.46 -16.50 11.57
CA PHE A 278 -2.79 -17.53 12.36
C PHE A 278 -3.78 -18.62 12.78
N THR A 279 -3.36 -19.87 12.60
CA THR A 279 -4.12 -21.06 12.96
C THR A 279 -3.81 -21.50 14.40
N PRO A 280 -4.65 -22.37 14.99
CA PRO A 280 -4.33 -22.99 16.27
C PRO A 280 -2.98 -23.72 16.28
N ILE A 281 -2.52 -24.24 15.14
CA ILE A 281 -1.23 -24.94 15.02
C ILE A 281 -0.10 -23.93 15.14
N ASP A 282 -0.18 -22.81 14.42
CA ASP A 282 0.85 -21.76 14.46
C ASP A 282 1.05 -21.24 15.88
N LEU A 283 -0.05 -21.01 16.62
CA LEU A 283 0.04 -20.53 18.01
C LEU A 283 0.65 -21.57 18.98
N VAL A 284 0.55 -22.86 18.66
CA VAL A 284 1.25 -23.92 19.41
C VAL A 284 2.73 -23.95 19.04
N GLU A 285 3.06 -23.81 17.76
CA GLU A 285 4.45 -23.79 17.27
C GLU A 285 5.24 -22.59 17.80
N TYR A 286 4.59 -21.42 17.89
CA TYR A 286 5.18 -20.23 18.52
C TYR A 286 5.26 -20.32 20.05
N GLY A 287 4.67 -21.34 20.66
CA GLY A 287 4.65 -21.51 22.12
C GLY A 287 3.73 -20.53 22.84
N THR A 288 2.79 -19.88 22.13
CA THR A 288 1.76 -19.02 22.72
C THR A 288 0.76 -19.84 23.55
N PHE A 289 0.43 -21.05 23.08
CA PHE A 289 -0.38 -22.03 23.81
C PHE A 289 0.29 -23.40 23.78
N SER A 290 0.11 -24.17 24.86
CA SER A 290 0.38 -25.62 24.82
C SER A 290 -0.71 -26.37 24.06
N ILE A 291 -0.39 -27.60 23.64
CA ILE A 291 -1.37 -28.51 22.99
C ILE A 291 -2.55 -28.76 23.92
N GLU A 292 -2.30 -28.94 25.22
CA GLU A 292 -3.33 -29.19 26.23
C GLU A 292 -4.27 -27.99 26.42
N GLU A 293 -3.74 -26.76 26.42
CA GLU A 293 -4.56 -25.55 26.48
C GLU A 293 -5.41 -25.39 25.22
N MET A 294 -4.85 -25.66 24.05
CA MET A 294 -5.58 -25.57 22.79
C MET A 294 -6.69 -26.62 22.70
N ALA A 295 -6.42 -27.86 23.14
CA ALA A 295 -7.42 -28.92 23.24
C ALA A 295 -8.54 -28.57 24.25
N TYR A 296 -8.20 -27.93 25.37
CA TYR A 296 -9.18 -27.44 26.33
C TYR A 296 -10.09 -26.36 25.72
N LEU A 297 -9.51 -25.39 25.00
CA LEU A 297 -10.26 -24.33 24.32
C LEU A 297 -11.19 -24.89 23.23
N TRP A 298 -10.73 -25.90 22.47
CA TRP A 298 -11.57 -26.61 21.51
C TRP A 298 -12.79 -27.23 22.21
N LEU A 299 -12.60 -28.02 23.27
CA LEU A 299 -13.71 -28.63 24.01
C LEU A 299 -14.67 -27.59 24.60
N CYS A 300 -14.15 -26.44 25.06
CA CYS A 300 -14.97 -25.32 25.51
C CYS A 300 -15.88 -24.79 24.41
N ILE A 301 -15.34 -24.56 23.20
CA ILE A 301 -16.11 -24.06 22.06
C ILE A 301 -17.17 -25.09 21.64
N GLU A 302 -16.80 -26.35 21.47
CA GLU A 302 -17.73 -27.42 21.06
C GLU A 302 -18.91 -27.56 22.05
N HIS A 303 -18.67 -27.29 23.34
CA HIS A 303 -19.69 -27.31 24.39
C HIS A 303 -20.29 -25.94 24.71
N ASN A 304 -20.23 -24.99 23.77
CA ASN A 304 -20.87 -23.67 23.84
C ASN A 304 -20.49 -22.86 25.09
N LYS A 305 -19.23 -22.95 25.53
CA LYS A 305 -18.71 -22.08 26.59
C LYS A 305 -18.35 -20.72 26.01
N SER A 306 -18.73 -19.66 26.71
CA SER A 306 -18.32 -18.30 26.37
C SER A 306 -16.87 -18.08 26.78
N LEU A 307 -16.09 -17.50 25.88
CA LEU A 307 -14.66 -17.19 26.08
C LEU A 307 -14.46 -15.68 25.99
N ILE A 308 -13.52 -15.15 26.78
CA ILE A 308 -13.07 -13.76 26.70
C ILE A 308 -11.54 -13.78 26.67
N PHE A 309 -10.95 -13.17 25.65
CA PHE A 309 -9.51 -12.98 25.54
C PHE A 309 -9.15 -11.59 26.07
N ALA A 310 -8.31 -11.52 27.09
CA ALA A 310 -7.94 -10.28 27.76
C ALA A 310 -6.42 -10.11 27.81
N GLY A 311 -5.95 -8.86 27.75
CA GLY A 311 -4.53 -8.52 27.65
C GLY A 311 -4.33 -7.05 27.23
N GLY A 312 -3.08 -6.59 27.21
CA GLY A 312 -2.73 -5.25 26.76
C GLY A 312 -3.02 -5.01 25.27
N THR A 313 -2.90 -3.77 24.82
CA THR A 313 -2.90 -3.46 23.37
C THR A 313 -1.74 -4.21 22.70
N ALA A 314 -1.95 -4.69 21.47
CA ALA A 314 -0.98 -5.48 20.71
C ALA A 314 -0.51 -6.81 21.34
N SER A 315 -1.18 -7.33 22.39
CA SER A 315 -0.79 -8.59 23.03
C SER A 315 -1.30 -9.87 22.34
N GLY A 316 -1.71 -9.81 21.06
CA GLY A 316 -2.22 -10.98 20.32
C GLY A 316 -3.65 -11.45 20.67
N LYS A 317 -4.51 -10.57 21.22
CA LYS A 317 -5.89 -10.94 21.62
C LYS A 317 -6.75 -11.37 20.43
N THR A 318 -6.87 -10.51 19.41
CA THR A 318 -7.65 -10.81 18.21
C THR A 318 -7.07 -12.03 17.50
N THR A 319 -5.74 -12.13 17.42
CA THR A 319 -5.04 -13.28 16.84
C THR A 319 -5.43 -14.59 17.53
N SER A 320 -5.37 -14.63 18.87
CA SER A 320 -5.76 -15.81 19.65
C SER A 320 -7.23 -16.16 19.47
N MET A 321 -8.11 -15.15 19.49
CA MET A 321 -9.54 -15.32 19.29
C MET A 321 -9.85 -15.86 17.88
N ASN A 322 -9.21 -15.32 16.84
CA ASN A 322 -9.41 -15.72 15.45
C ASN A 322 -8.96 -17.18 15.25
N ALA A 323 -7.75 -17.54 15.71
CA ALA A 323 -7.26 -18.91 15.66
C ALA A 323 -8.22 -19.89 16.38
N VAL A 324 -8.57 -19.59 17.63
CA VAL A 324 -9.41 -20.47 18.46
C VAL A 324 -10.84 -20.57 17.90
N SER A 325 -11.35 -19.53 17.24
CA SER A 325 -12.67 -19.58 16.57
C SER A 325 -12.74 -20.56 15.40
N MET A 326 -11.60 -21.04 14.88
CA MET A 326 -11.58 -22.14 13.89
C MET A 326 -12.09 -23.47 14.47
N PHE A 327 -12.19 -23.60 15.80
CA PHE A 327 -12.84 -24.76 16.44
C PHE A 327 -14.37 -24.70 16.46
N VAL A 328 -14.98 -23.61 15.97
CA VAL A 328 -16.43 -23.52 15.88
C VAL A 328 -16.95 -24.63 14.95
N PRO A 329 -17.93 -25.45 15.39
CA PRO A 329 -18.40 -26.58 14.58
C PRO A 329 -18.93 -26.14 13.20
N PRO A 330 -18.53 -26.79 12.09
CA PRO A 330 -18.82 -26.33 10.72
C PRO A 330 -20.29 -26.11 10.36
N ARG A 331 -21.22 -26.73 11.09
CA ARG A 331 -22.67 -26.65 10.84
C ARG A 331 -23.33 -25.52 11.64
N SER A 332 -22.60 -24.90 12.55
CA SER A 332 -23.12 -23.86 13.42
C SER A 332 -23.39 -22.58 12.65
N LYS A 333 -24.24 -21.71 13.19
CA LYS A 333 -24.43 -20.37 12.64
C LYS A 333 -23.56 -19.38 13.40
N VAL A 334 -22.65 -18.73 12.70
CA VAL A 334 -21.69 -17.77 13.28
C VAL A 334 -22.05 -16.37 12.83
N LEU A 335 -22.05 -15.45 13.78
CA LEU A 335 -22.16 -14.02 13.50
C LEU A 335 -20.95 -13.32 14.12
N SER A 336 -20.20 -12.55 13.35
CA SER A 336 -19.18 -11.65 13.92
C SER A 336 -19.68 -10.21 13.94
N ILE A 337 -19.32 -9.48 14.99
CA ILE A 337 -19.61 -8.06 15.13
C ILE A 337 -18.30 -7.36 15.44
N GLU A 338 -17.85 -6.55 14.50
CA GLU A 338 -16.53 -5.94 14.58
C GLU A 338 -16.66 -4.42 14.39
N ASP A 339 -15.85 -3.65 15.10
CA ASP A 339 -15.74 -2.21 14.81
C ASP A 339 -15.03 -1.98 13.48
N THR A 340 -14.08 -2.85 13.19
CA THR A 340 -13.46 -2.92 11.87
C THR A 340 -13.09 -4.37 11.58
N ARG A 341 -13.19 -4.76 10.32
CA ARG A 341 -12.97 -6.15 9.90
C ARG A 341 -11.54 -6.59 10.24
N GLU A 342 -11.43 -7.67 11.00
CA GLU A 342 -10.19 -8.22 11.54
C GLU A 342 -10.22 -9.77 11.51
N LEU A 343 -11.42 -10.35 11.59
CA LEU A 343 -11.65 -11.78 11.55
C LEU A 343 -11.68 -12.32 10.12
N ALA A 344 -10.99 -13.46 9.95
CA ALA A 344 -10.96 -14.24 8.73
C ALA A 344 -11.32 -15.69 9.09
N LEU A 345 -12.59 -16.06 8.92
CA LEU A 345 -13.09 -17.39 9.27
C LEU A 345 -13.31 -18.23 8.02
N TYR A 346 -12.73 -19.44 8.01
CA TYR A 346 -13.06 -20.48 7.03
C TYR A 346 -14.35 -21.22 7.45
N HIS A 347 -15.47 -20.50 7.52
CA HIS A 347 -16.75 -21.02 7.98
C HIS A 347 -17.90 -20.63 7.03
N ASP A 348 -18.57 -21.62 6.42
CA ASP A 348 -19.60 -21.39 5.39
C ASP A 348 -20.81 -20.59 5.89
N ASN A 349 -21.34 -20.95 7.07
CA ASN A 349 -22.53 -20.33 7.65
C ASN A 349 -22.18 -19.15 8.58
N TRP A 350 -21.41 -18.21 8.05
CA TRP A 350 -20.93 -17.00 8.75
C TRP A 350 -21.56 -15.73 8.17
N LEU A 351 -22.08 -14.87 9.05
CA LEU A 351 -22.51 -13.52 8.71
C LEU A 351 -21.62 -12.51 9.47
N SER A 352 -20.75 -11.81 8.75
CA SER A 352 -19.92 -10.73 9.28
C SER A 352 -20.69 -9.41 9.27
N SER A 353 -20.65 -8.69 10.39
CA SER A 353 -21.23 -7.36 10.54
C SER A 353 -20.16 -6.39 11.06
N VAL A 354 -20.04 -5.24 10.41
CA VAL A 354 -19.11 -4.18 10.81
C VAL A 354 -19.89 -2.94 11.20
N THR A 355 -19.42 -2.21 12.22
CA THR A 355 -19.99 -0.92 12.59
C THR A 355 -19.89 0.07 11.43
N ARG A 356 -20.64 1.15 11.55
CA ARG A 356 -20.55 2.23 10.57
C ARG A 356 -20.79 3.56 11.25
N GLU A 357 -19.71 4.30 11.42
CA GLU A 357 -19.74 5.72 11.73
C GLU A 357 -20.14 6.50 10.47
N ARG A 358 -21.02 7.50 10.60
CA ARG A 358 -21.35 8.40 9.50
C ARG A 358 -20.84 9.81 9.77
N LEU A 359 -20.13 10.36 8.79
CA LEU A 359 -19.66 11.75 8.81
C LEU A 359 -20.78 12.78 8.53
N HIS A 360 -21.88 12.41 7.85
CA HIS A 360 -23.03 13.30 7.55
C HIS A 360 -24.39 12.56 7.61
N GLU A 361 -25.48 13.31 7.77
CA GLU A 361 -26.89 12.92 7.97
C GLU A 361 -27.22 11.41 8.06
N GLY A 362 -27.66 10.99 9.25
CA GLY A 362 -28.08 9.63 9.56
C GLY A 362 -27.84 9.28 11.03
N THR A 363 -28.07 8.03 11.39
CA THR A 363 -27.68 7.48 12.71
C THR A 363 -26.55 6.49 12.50
N ASP A 364 -25.57 6.52 13.39
CA ASP A 364 -24.50 5.53 13.44
C ASP A 364 -25.05 4.13 13.63
N ILE A 365 -24.32 3.14 13.13
CA ILE A 365 -24.60 1.73 13.40
C ILE A 365 -23.54 1.26 14.39
N THR A 366 -23.91 1.19 15.66
CA THR A 366 -22.99 0.80 16.73
C THR A 366 -22.92 -0.72 16.87
N MET A 367 -21.88 -1.23 17.55
CA MET A 367 -21.80 -2.64 17.93
C MET A 367 -23.04 -3.11 18.69
N TYR A 368 -23.64 -2.24 19.50
CA TYR A 368 -24.87 -2.54 20.24
C TYR A 368 -26.07 -2.76 19.31
N ASP A 369 -26.21 -1.95 18.26
CA ASP A 369 -27.27 -2.10 17.27
C ASP A 369 -27.11 -3.41 16.48
N LEU A 370 -25.88 -3.72 16.08
CA LEU A 370 -25.53 -4.97 15.41
C LEU A 370 -25.79 -6.18 16.32
N LEU A 371 -25.45 -6.11 17.60
CA LEU A 371 -25.70 -7.18 18.56
C LEU A 371 -27.20 -7.45 18.72
N ARG A 372 -28.01 -6.39 18.82
CA ARG A 372 -29.48 -6.53 18.87
C ARG A 372 -30.04 -7.17 17.60
N SER A 373 -29.47 -6.85 16.44
CA SER A 373 -29.83 -7.47 15.18
C SER A 373 -29.42 -8.95 15.15
N ALA A 374 -28.18 -9.26 15.52
CA ALA A 374 -27.60 -10.60 15.52
C ALA A 374 -28.46 -11.61 16.30
N LEU A 375 -28.99 -11.22 17.45
CA LEU A 375 -29.88 -12.08 18.25
C LEU A 375 -31.16 -12.52 17.50
N ARG A 376 -31.59 -11.80 16.47
CA ARG A 376 -32.75 -12.17 15.62
C ARG A 376 -32.39 -13.19 14.55
N HIS A 377 -31.10 -13.35 14.23
CA HIS A 377 -30.61 -14.33 13.27
C HIS A 377 -30.52 -15.75 13.85
N ARG A 378 -30.76 -15.93 15.17
CA ARG A 378 -30.59 -17.19 15.90
C ARG A 378 -29.19 -17.81 15.69
N PRO A 379 -28.12 -17.06 15.97
CA PRO A 379 -26.76 -17.59 15.93
C PRO A 379 -26.57 -18.67 17.00
N GLU A 380 -25.67 -19.61 16.72
CA GLU A 380 -25.11 -20.51 17.74
C GLU A 380 -23.88 -19.86 18.41
N TYR A 381 -23.07 -19.15 17.61
CA TYR A 381 -21.91 -18.40 18.08
C TYR A 381 -22.02 -16.93 17.65
N ILE A 382 -21.73 -16.03 18.58
CA ILE A 382 -21.50 -14.61 18.31
C ILE A 382 -20.06 -14.32 18.71
N ILE A 383 -19.30 -13.72 17.81
CA ILE A 383 -17.93 -13.27 18.04
C ILE A 383 -17.94 -11.75 18.13
#